data_AF-A0A353LPJ0-F1
#
_entry.id   AF-A0A353LPJ0-F1
#
_cell.length_a   1.000
_cell.length_b   1.000
_cell.length_c   1.000
_cell.angle_alpha   90.00
_cell.angle_beta   90.00
_cell.angle_gamma   90.00
#
_symmetry.space_group_name_H-M   'P 1'
#
loop_
_entity.id
_entity.type
_entity.pdbx_description
1 polymer ?
#
loop_
_entity_poly.entity_id
_entity_poly.type
_entity_poly.pdbx_seq_one_letter_code
_entity_poly.pdbx_strand_id
1 'polypeptide(L)'
;RLNAIENGEETDSSQNTQNGAPEARALTQQIETKIDSLRGNLAREVEQVQMAAPPVQQRLPPPATSAPGKREQRVASLERTGFEAMLARDYETALDAFTKAREIWPGYHNVAEIQRLLAVRRDDPPQTEQDWLSLFEMALIKFSWGMPDDIRAAMRAEFKRK
;
A
#
# COMPACT_ATOMS: atom_id res chain seq x y z
N ARG A 1 7.05 -82.19 20.23
CA ARG A 1 8.28 -81.68 20.89
C ARG A 1 8.29 -80.17 20.63
N LEU A 2 7.71 -79.33 21.49
CA LEU A 2 8.28 -78.69 22.70
C LEU A 2 9.54 -77.85 22.45
N ASN A 3 9.39 -76.52 22.69
CA ASN A 3 10.35 -75.49 23.20
C ASN A 3 11.58 -75.13 22.33
N ALA A 4 12.15 -73.91 22.28
CA ALA A 4 12.04 -72.61 22.98
C ALA A 4 12.65 -71.50 22.06
N ILE A 5 12.09 -70.27 22.01
CA ILE A 5 12.51 -68.98 22.61
C ILE A 5 13.94 -68.47 22.25
N GLU A 6 14.01 -67.24 21.69
CA GLU A 6 14.88 -66.06 22.05
C GLU A 6 15.16 -65.19 20.80
N ASN A 7 14.57 -63.98 20.72
CA ASN A 7 15.12 -62.66 21.07
C ASN A 7 15.96 -62.02 19.94
N GLY A 8 15.60 -60.79 19.52
CA GLY A 8 16.47 -59.98 18.65
C GLY A 8 15.82 -58.80 17.92
N GLU A 9 15.57 -57.71 18.66
CA GLU A 9 15.75 -56.30 18.24
C GLU A 9 14.86 -55.67 17.15
N GLU A 10 13.78 -55.04 17.61
CA GLU A 10 13.23 -53.82 17.01
C GLU A 10 14.22 -52.67 17.19
N THR A 11 14.73 -52.11 16.10
CA THR A 11 15.45 -50.83 16.12
C THR A 11 14.53 -49.73 15.62
N ASP A 12 13.95 -49.07 16.60
CA ASP A 12 13.32 -47.76 16.54
C ASP A 12 14.29 -46.74 15.89
N SER A 13 13.94 -46.23 14.72
CA SER A 13 14.62 -45.12 14.05
C SER A 13 13.72 -43.89 14.07
N SER A 14 13.35 -43.44 15.27
CA SER A 14 12.65 -42.17 15.49
C SER A 14 13.40 -41.27 16.47
N GLN A 15 14.64 -40.86 16.16
CA GLN A 15 15.26 -39.73 16.85
C GLN A 15 16.18 -38.97 15.89
N ASN A 16 15.79 -37.73 15.54
CA ASN A 16 16.66 -36.54 15.60
C ASN A 16 15.95 -35.30 15.02
N THR A 17 15.10 -34.64 15.80
CA THR A 17 14.68 -33.23 15.55
C THR A 17 14.28 -32.57 16.87
N GLN A 18 15.22 -32.46 17.81
CA GLN A 18 15.04 -31.62 18.99
C GLN A 18 16.33 -30.87 19.31
N ASN A 19 16.72 -29.90 18.48
CA ASN A 19 17.76 -28.93 18.84
C ASN A 19 17.56 -27.51 18.25
N GLY A 20 16.37 -27.16 17.73
CA GLY A 20 16.10 -25.83 17.13
C GLY A 20 15.34 -24.82 18.02
N ALA A 21 15.04 -25.16 19.28
CA ALA A 21 14.09 -24.40 20.09
C ALA A 21 14.60 -23.16 20.88
N PRO A 22 15.88 -23.03 21.31
CA PRO A 22 16.27 -21.93 22.19
C PRO A 22 16.48 -20.60 21.45
N GLU A 23 17.01 -20.63 20.23
CA GLU A 23 17.32 -19.40 19.46
C GLU A 23 16.07 -18.68 18.95
N ALA A 24 15.06 -19.44 18.50
CA ALA A 24 13.78 -18.87 18.06
C ALA A 24 13.06 -18.14 19.19
N ARG A 25 13.11 -18.66 20.42
CA ARG A 25 12.50 -18.03 21.61
C ARG A 25 13.22 -16.75 22.01
N ALA A 26 14.55 -16.74 21.95
CA ALA A 26 15.35 -15.55 22.22
C ALA A 26 15.08 -14.43 21.21
N LEU A 27 14.91 -14.77 19.92
CA LEU A 27 14.58 -13.81 18.89
C LEU A 27 13.18 -13.21 19.07
N THR A 28 12.17 -14.03 19.42
CA THR A 28 10.82 -13.53 19.71
C THR A 28 10.81 -12.53 20.87
N GLN A 29 11.51 -12.82 21.97
CA GLN A 29 11.61 -11.91 23.12
C GLN A 29 12.31 -10.59 22.76
N GLN A 30 13.33 -10.64 21.90
CA GLN A 30 13.99 -9.42 21.42
C GLN A 30 13.07 -8.58 20.52
N ILE A 31 12.24 -9.22 19.70
CA ILE A 31 11.27 -8.52 18.85
C ILE A 31 10.20 -7.84 19.71
N GLU A 32 9.65 -8.54 20.69
CA GLU A 32 8.65 -8.00 21.63
C GLU A 32 9.20 -6.78 22.39
N THR A 33 10.41 -6.89 22.94
CA THR A 33 11.08 -5.81 23.66
C THR A 33 11.31 -4.57 22.76
N LYS A 34 11.65 -4.79 21.49
CA LYS A 34 11.82 -3.71 20.52
C LYS A 34 10.48 -3.05 20.15
N ILE A 35 9.42 -3.84 19.98
CA ILE A 35 8.07 -3.31 19.70
C ILE A 35 7.59 -2.44 20.85
N ASP A 36 7.78 -2.87 22.10
CA ASP A 36 7.36 -2.08 23.27
C ASP A 36 8.18 -0.79 23.42
N SER A 37 9.48 -0.85 23.14
CA SER A 37 10.34 0.34 23.12
C SER A 37 9.90 1.35 22.04
N LEU A 38 9.54 0.87 20.85
CA LEU A 38 9.05 1.72 19.76
C LEU A 38 7.69 2.37 20.11
N ARG A 39 6.79 1.61 20.73
CA ARG A 39 5.49 2.13 21.21
C ARG A 39 5.67 3.22 22.27
N GLY A 40 6.58 3.02 23.22
CA GLY A 40 6.88 4.01 24.26
C GLY A 40 7.57 5.28 23.74
N ASN A 41 8.36 5.17 22.66
CA ASN A 41 8.97 6.33 22.03
C ASN A 41 7.95 7.12 21.20
N LEU A 42 7.07 6.44 20.47
CA LEU A 42 6.01 7.08 19.69
C LEU A 42 5.04 7.88 20.57
N ALA A 43 4.65 7.33 21.73
CA ALA A 43 3.78 8.04 22.67
C ALA A 43 4.42 9.35 23.17
N ARG A 44 5.73 9.33 23.46
CA ARG A 44 6.47 10.51 23.93
C ARG A 44 6.65 11.57 22.85
N GLU A 45 6.86 11.18 21.60
CA GLU A 45 6.94 12.14 20.48
C GLU A 45 5.58 12.81 20.22
N VAL A 46 4.48 12.07 20.29
CA VAL A 46 3.13 12.64 20.11
C VAL A 46 2.80 13.69 21.18
N GLU A 47 3.20 13.43 22.43
CA GLU A 47 2.98 14.36 23.56
C GLU A 47 3.85 15.62 23.45
N GLN A 48 5.12 15.48 23.05
CA GLN A 48 6.03 16.63 22.85
C GLN A 48 5.57 17.55 21.71
N VAL A 49 5.01 16.98 20.64
CA VAL A 49 4.48 17.78 19.52
C VAL A 49 3.24 18.58 19.93
N GLN A 50 2.43 18.10 20.87
CA GLN A 50 1.26 18.83 21.36
C GLN A 50 1.61 19.96 22.34
N MET A 51 2.68 19.83 23.11
CA MET A 51 3.07 20.84 24.11
C MET A 51 3.88 22.03 23.55
N ALA A 52 4.42 21.92 22.32
CA ALA A 52 5.36 22.90 21.77
C ALA A 52 4.74 24.03 20.90
N ALA A 53 3.42 24.22 20.89
CA ALA A 53 2.78 25.26 20.06
C ALA A 53 2.47 26.56 20.84
N PRO A 54 3.20 27.68 20.61
CA PRO A 54 2.82 29.00 21.13
C PRO A 54 1.72 29.67 20.27
N PRO A 55 0.98 30.66 20.81
CA PRO A 55 -0.05 31.39 20.07
C PRO A 55 0.55 32.36 19.04
N VAL A 56 -0.08 32.36 17.87
CA VAL A 56 0.30 33.04 16.63
C VAL A 56 0.37 34.57 16.77
N GLN A 57 1.54 35.15 16.52
CA GLN A 57 1.68 36.56 16.14
C GLN A 57 1.99 36.67 14.65
N GLN A 58 1.17 37.48 13.97
CA GLN A 58 1.14 37.76 12.54
C GLN A 58 2.54 37.96 11.95
N ARG A 59 3.00 36.97 11.19
CA ARG A 59 4.01 37.14 10.14
C ARG A 59 3.43 36.52 8.87
N LEU A 60 3.75 37.17 7.74
CA LEU A 60 3.39 36.87 6.35
C LEU A 60 3.11 35.37 6.09
N PRO A 61 2.12 35.03 5.24
CA PRO A 61 1.72 33.65 5.04
C PRO A 61 2.94 32.80 4.63
N PRO A 62 3.34 31.81 5.44
CA PRO A 62 4.35 30.85 4.99
C PRO A 62 3.77 30.08 3.78
N PRO A 63 4.61 29.65 2.82
CA PRO A 63 4.15 28.75 1.76
C PRO A 63 3.46 27.56 2.44
N ALA A 64 2.23 27.27 2.01
CA ALA A 64 1.29 26.36 2.64
C ALA A 64 1.89 24.98 2.96
N THR A 65 2.61 24.90 4.06
CA THR A 65 3.09 23.66 4.67
C THR A 65 1.93 23.14 5.50
N SER A 66 0.91 22.68 4.77
CA SER A 66 -0.08 21.77 5.31
C SER A 66 0.68 20.58 5.89
N ALA A 67 0.42 20.27 7.17
CA ALA A 67 1.12 19.21 7.89
C ALA A 67 1.26 17.95 7.00
N PRO A 68 2.45 17.31 6.94
CA PRO A 68 2.78 16.21 6.03
C PRO A 68 2.01 14.89 6.26
N GLY A 69 0.89 14.93 6.99
CA GLY A 69 -0.12 13.87 6.97
C GLY A 69 -1.39 14.28 6.21
N LYS A 70 -1.74 15.58 6.20
CA LYS A 70 -2.97 16.08 5.58
C LYS A 70 -2.85 16.19 4.07
N ARG A 71 -1.67 16.52 3.55
CA ARG A 71 -1.44 16.63 2.10
C ARG A 71 -1.46 15.25 1.45
N GLU A 72 -0.75 14.31 2.04
CA GLU A 72 -0.60 12.91 1.65
C GLU A 72 -1.98 12.23 1.62
N GLN A 73 -2.78 12.39 2.67
CA GLN A 73 -4.15 11.87 2.74
C GLN A 73 -5.06 12.46 1.65
N ARG A 74 -4.98 13.78 1.41
CA ARG A 74 -5.78 14.43 0.35
C ARG A 74 -5.41 13.91 -1.04
N VAL A 75 -4.12 13.75 -1.31
CA VAL A 75 -3.62 13.21 -2.58
C VAL A 75 -4.06 11.76 -2.76
N ALA A 76 -3.91 10.91 -1.73
CA ALA A 76 -4.33 9.52 -1.76
C ALA A 76 -5.86 9.39 -1.99
N SER A 77 -6.66 10.26 -1.36
CA SER A 77 -8.11 10.29 -1.59
C SER A 77 -8.44 10.65 -3.04
N LEU A 78 -7.80 11.66 -3.61
CA LEU A 78 -8.03 12.07 -5.00
C LEU A 78 -7.53 11.03 -6.00
N GLU A 79 -6.38 10.41 -5.75
CA GLU A 79 -5.87 9.29 -6.56
C GLU A 79 -6.88 8.14 -6.57
N ARG A 80 -7.40 7.76 -5.41
CA ARG A 80 -8.44 6.74 -5.30
C ARG A 80 -9.70 7.14 -6.09
N THR A 81 -10.19 8.36 -5.91
CA THR A 81 -11.35 8.87 -6.68
C THR A 81 -11.10 8.80 -8.19
N GLY A 82 -9.88 9.14 -8.65
CA GLY A 82 -9.52 9.07 -10.06
C GLY A 82 -9.59 7.63 -10.60
N PHE A 83 -9.09 6.66 -9.84
CA PHE A 83 -9.17 5.26 -10.22
C PHE A 83 -10.60 4.69 -10.17
N GLU A 84 -11.39 5.06 -9.18
CA GLU A 84 -12.81 4.66 -9.08
C GLU A 84 -13.60 5.22 -10.26
N ALA A 85 -13.34 6.47 -10.66
CA ALA A 85 -13.93 7.07 -11.86
C ALA A 85 -13.53 6.33 -13.14
N MET A 86 -12.25 5.90 -13.27
CA MET A 86 -11.82 5.06 -14.39
C MET A 86 -12.62 3.75 -14.46
N LEU A 87 -12.83 3.06 -13.33
CA LEU A 87 -13.64 1.83 -13.28
C LEU A 87 -15.11 2.08 -13.63
N ALA A 88 -15.65 3.24 -13.24
CA ALA A 88 -16.99 3.70 -13.60
C ALA A 88 -17.10 4.20 -15.04
N ARG A 89 -16.01 4.21 -15.80
CA ARG A 89 -15.91 4.78 -17.17
C ARG A 89 -16.27 6.26 -17.24
N ASP A 90 -16.02 6.99 -16.16
CA ASP A 90 -16.17 8.44 -16.07
C ASP A 90 -14.81 9.12 -16.28
N TYR A 91 -14.53 9.44 -17.54
CA TYR A 91 -13.25 9.99 -17.95
C TYR A 91 -12.98 11.40 -17.40
N GLU A 92 -14.01 12.27 -17.39
CA GLU A 92 -13.87 13.65 -16.94
C GLU A 92 -13.59 13.72 -15.44
N THR A 93 -14.34 12.95 -14.64
CA THR A 93 -14.10 12.87 -13.19
C THR A 93 -12.71 12.29 -12.90
N ALA A 94 -12.27 11.28 -13.66
CA ALA A 94 -10.93 10.73 -13.50
C ALA A 94 -9.85 11.78 -13.78
N LEU A 95 -9.93 12.48 -14.91
CA LEU A 95 -8.97 13.52 -15.30
C LEU A 95 -8.92 14.67 -14.27
N ASP A 96 -10.08 15.14 -13.80
CA ASP A 96 -10.17 16.18 -12.78
C ASP A 96 -9.53 15.76 -11.45
N ALA A 97 -9.83 14.54 -10.98
CA ALA A 97 -9.28 14.02 -9.73
C ALA A 97 -7.74 13.91 -9.78
N PHE A 98 -7.18 13.35 -10.86
CA PHE A 98 -5.73 13.27 -11.04
C PHE A 98 -5.08 14.64 -11.25
N THR A 99 -5.77 15.58 -11.87
CA THR A 99 -5.30 16.97 -12.01
C THR A 99 -5.19 17.65 -10.64
N LYS A 100 -6.23 17.58 -9.81
CA LYS A 100 -6.21 18.11 -8.44
C LYS A 100 -5.16 17.43 -7.57
N ALA A 101 -4.99 16.12 -7.71
CA ALA A 101 -3.96 15.38 -6.97
C ALA A 101 -2.55 15.88 -7.35
N ARG A 102 -2.30 16.08 -8.66
CA ARG A 102 -1.03 16.62 -9.16
C ARG A 102 -0.76 18.05 -8.69
N GLU A 103 -1.79 18.91 -8.65
CA GLU A 103 -1.65 20.28 -8.14
C GLU A 103 -1.22 20.31 -6.67
N ILE A 104 -1.75 19.39 -5.86
CA ILE A 104 -1.40 19.28 -4.44
C ILE A 104 0.01 18.70 -4.25
N TRP A 105 0.39 17.72 -5.07
CA TRP A 105 1.72 17.11 -5.00
C TRP A 105 2.33 16.84 -6.39
N PRO A 106 2.99 17.84 -6.98
CA PRO A 106 3.52 17.73 -8.34
C PRO A 106 4.60 16.64 -8.51
N GLY A 107 5.33 16.33 -7.44
CA GLY A 107 6.35 15.28 -7.40
C GLY A 107 5.81 13.86 -7.23
N TYR A 108 4.49 13.68 -7.06
CA TYR A 108 3.94 12.33 -6.96
C TYR A 108 3.83 11.70 -8.35
N HIS A 109 4.88 10.96 -8.73
CA HIS A 109 5.08 10.46 -10.09
C HIS A 109 3.90 9.68 -10.64
N ASN A 110 3.28 8.81 -9.84
CA ASN A 110 2.18 7.97 -10.28
C ASN A 110 0.99 8.81 -10.80
N VAL A 111 0.55 9.75 -9.96
CA VAL A 111 -0.52 10.70 -10.28
C VAL A 111 -0.16 11.57 -11.48
N ALA A 112 1.06 12.09 -11.55
CA ALA A 112 1.48 12.96 -12.65
C ALA A 112 1.46 12.25 -14.01
N GLU A 113 1.88 10.98 -14.06
CA GLU A 113 1.90 10.21 -15.30
C GLU A 113 0.50 9.76 -15.74
N ILE A 114 -0.36 9.35 -14.80
CA ILE A 114 -1.76 9.03 -15.12
C ILE A 114 -2.49 10.28 -15.60
N GLN A 115 -2.32 11.41 -14.91
CA GLN A 115 -2.89 12.69 -15.32
C GLN A 115 -2.48 13.06 -16.74
N ARG A 116 -1.18 12.92 -17.08
CA ARG A 116 -0.68 13.16 -18.43
C ARG A 116 -1.28 12.20 -19.46
N LEU A 117 -1.35 10.91 -19.14
CA LEU A 117 -1.95 9.89 -20.00
C LEU A 117 -3.40 10.25 -20.35
N LEU A 118 -4.19 10.63 -19.34
CA LEU A 118 -5.56 11.08 -19.55
C LEU A 118 -5.55 12.36 -20.37
N ALA A 119 -4.84 13.42 -19.96
CA ALA A 119 -4.87 14.72 -20.62
C ALA A 119 -4.52 14.70 -22.12
N VAL A 120 -3.60 13.84 -22.55
CA VAL A 120 -3.26 13.68 -23.98
C VAL A 120 -4.45 13.16 -24.81
N ARG A 121 -5.38 12.46 -24.18
CA ARG A 121 -6.60 11.90 -24.78
C ARG A 121 -7.84 12.77 -24.54
N ARG A 122 -7.67 14.01 -24.08
CA ARG A 122 -8.82 14.86 -23.70
C ARG A 122 -9.76 15.12 -24.87
N ASP A 123 -9.21 15.30 -26.07
CA ASP A 123 -10.00 15.56 -27.28
C ASP A 123 -10.55 14.27 -27.92
N ASP A 124 -10.07 13.09 -27.48
CA ASP A 124 -10.48 11.77 -27.94
C ASP A 124 -10.58 10.79 -26.74
N PRO A 125 -11.57 10.99 -25.85
CA PRO A 125 -11.71 10.18 -24.66
C PRO A 125 -12.22 8.77 -25.02
N PRO A 126 -11.93 7.73 -24.20
CA PRO A 126 -12.33 6.36 -24.49
C PRO A 126 -13.85 6.21 -24.70
N GLN A 127 -14.25 5.75 -25.89
CA GLN A 127 -15.68 5.60 -26.25
C GLN A 127 -16.14 4.15 -26.16
N THR A 128 -15.26 3.21 -26.51
CA THR A 128 -15.59 1.79 -26.57
C THR A 128 -15.04 1.04 -25.36
N GLU A 129 -15.60 -0.14 -25.10
CA GLU A 129 -15.05 -1.05 -24.09
C GLU A 129 -13.58 -1.41 -24.36
N GLN A 130 -13.20 -1.54 -25.64
CA GLN A 130 -11.82 -1.82 -26.01
C GLN A 130 -10.89 -0.65 -25.65
N ASP A 131 -11.32 0.60 -25.85
CA ASP A 131 -10.55 1.79 -25.48
C ASP A 131 -10.32 1.85 -23.98
N TRP A 132 -11.37 1.56 -23.20
CA TRP A 132 -11.30 1.49 -21.74
C TRP A 132 -10.36 0.38 -21.25
N LEU A 133 -10.42 -0.81 -21.85
CA LEU A 133 -9.50 -1.90 -21.50
C LEU A 133 -8.05 -1.57 -21.85
N SER A 134 -7.80 -0.96 -23.01
CA SER A 134 -6.46 -0.49 -23.36
C SER A 134 -5.97 0.60 -22.40
N LEU A 135 -6.86 1.47 -21.91
CA LEU A 135 -6.53 2.44 -20.88
C LEU A 135 -6.19 1.76 -19.53
N PHE A 136 -6.98 0.78 -19.10
CA PHE A 136 -6.72 0.00 -17.89
C PHE A 136 -5.41 -0.78 -17.98
N GLU A 137 -5.12 -1.36 -19.14
CA GLU A 137 -3.89 -2.10 -19.39
C GLU A 137 -2.67 -1.19 -19.22
N MET A 138 -2.69 -0.01 -19.85
CA MET A 138 -1.62 0.97 -19.66
C MET A 138 -1.46 1.38 -18.20
N ALA A 139 -2.58 1.60 -17.49
CA ALA A 139 -2.54 1.95 -16.08
C ALA A 139 -1.95 0.83 -15.21
N LEU A 140 -2.33 -0.42 -15.45
CA LEU A 140 -1.80 -1.58 -14.73
C LEU A 140 -0.31 -1.84 -15.04
N ILE A 141 0.13 -1.66 -16.29
CA ILE A 141 1.51 -1.92 -16.68
C ILE A 141 2.44 -0.82 -16.16
N LYS A 142 2.06 0.45 -16.34
CA LYS A 142 2.95 1.59 -16.07
C LYS A 142 2.82 2.16 -14.67
N PHE A 143 1.65 2.03 -14.04
CA PHE A 143 1.26 2.80 -12.84
C PHE A 143 0.75 1.93 -11.69
N SER A 144 1.02 0.62 -11.72
CA SER A 144 0.50 -0.31 -10.70
C SER A 144 1.15 -0.19 -9.32
N TRP A 145 2.37 0.36 -9.22
CA TRP A 145 3.10 0.45 -7.96
C TRP A 145 2.45 1.40 -6.94
N GLY A 146 1.77 2.45 -7.40
CA GLY A 146 0.99 3.37 -6.54
C GLY A 146 -0.51 3.08 -6.50
N MET A 147 -1.00 2.11 -7.29
CA MET A 147 -2.43 1.81 -7.37
C MET A 147 -2.89 1.00 -6.15
N PRO A 148 -4.02 1.36 -5.50
CA PRO A 148 -4.61 0.55 -4.43
C PRO A 148 -4.89 -0.90 -4.88
N ASP A 149 -4.66 -1.87 -4.00
CA ASP A 149 -4.74 -3.30 -4.37
C ASP A 149 -6.15 -3.73 -4.79
N ASP A 150 -7.18 -3.17 -4.16
CA ASP A 150 -8.59 -3.40 -4.49
C ASP A 150 -8.94 -2.88 -5.89
N ILE A 151 -8.48 -1.67 -6.21
CA ILE A 151 -8.62 -1.07 -7.55
C ILE A 151 -7.89 -1.92 -8.59
N ARG A 152 -6.65 -2.34 -8.29
CA ARG A 152 -5.84 -3.17 -9.19
C ARG A 152 -6.53 -4.50 -9.48
N ALA A 153 -7.12 -5.12 -8.46
CA ALA A 153 -7.91 -6.34 -8.59
C ALA A 153 -9.16 -6.12 -9.45
N ALA A 154 -9.89 -5.02 -9.22
CA ALA A 154 -11.08 -4.67 -9.99
C ALA A 154 -10.76 -4.43 -11.48
N MET A 155 -9.72 -3.66 -11.79
CA MET A 155 -9.29 -3.44 -13.19
C MET A 155 -8.88 -4.74 -13.87
N ARG A 156 -8.19 -5.66 -13.16
CA ARG A 156 -7.84 -6.98 -13.69
C ARG A 156 -9.07 -7.86 -13.93
N ALA A 157 -10.11 -7.72 -13.12
CA ALA A 157 -11.35 -8.48 -13.29
C ALA A 157 -12.10 -8.09 -14.57
N GLU A 158 -12.03 -6.83 -15.00
CA GLU A 158 -12.64 -6.37 -16.25
C GLU A 158 -12.10 -7.12 -17.48
N PHE A 159 -10.83 -7.51 -17.50
CA PHE A 159 -10.28 -8.33 -18.59
C PHE A 159 -10.84 -9.76 -18.66
N LYS A 160 -11.31 -10.31 -17.52
CA LYS A 160 -11.82 -11.68 -17.43
C LYS A 160 -13.30 -11.80 -17.79
N ARG A 161 -13.99 -10.68 -17.98
CA ARG A 161 -15.43 -10.64 -18.32
C ARG A 161 -15.71 -10.79 -19.81
N LYS A 162 -14.65 -10.76 -20.64
CA LYS A 162 -14.67 -11.07 -22.07
C LYS A 162 -14.58 -12.57 -22.31
#